data_AF-A0A7R9BNG5-F1
#
_entry.id   AF-A0A7R9BNG5-F1
#
_cell.length_a   1.000
_cell.length_b   1.000
_cell.length_c   1.000
_cell.angle_alpha   90.00
_cell.angle_beta   90.00
_cell.angle_gamma   90.00
#
_symmetry.space_group_name_H-M   'P 1'
#
loop_
_entity.id
_entity.type
_entity.pdbx_description
1 polymer ?
#
loop_
_entity_poly.entity_id
_entity_poly.type
_entity_poly.pdbx_seq_one_letter_code
_entity_poly.pdbx_strand_id
1 'polypeptide(L)' 'MSCEQKSSVGTVYFSDDMNDAKHLVEEVLARFSALIEESDDAQKSKIQSTIGLKIEELKAHLSILDATAKE' A
#
# COMPACT_ATOMS: atom_id res chain seq x y z
N MET A 1 41.70 -8.39 4.87
CA MET A 1 41.06 -9.31 3.91
C MET A 1 40.58 -10.50 4.69
N SER A 2 39.33 -10.96 4.69
CA SER A 2 38.11 -10.61 3.95
C SER A 2 36.92 -11.29 4.65
N CYS A 3 35.73 -10.95 4.16
CA CYS A 3 34.48 -11.73 4.21
C CYS A 3 33.49 -11.45 5.36
N GLU A 4 32.64 -10.45 5.07
CA GLU A 4 31.17 -10.58 5.03
C GLU A 4 30.43 -11.01 6.30
N GLN A 5 30.23 -10.05 7.20
CA GLN A 5 29.00 -9.96 8.00
C GLN A 5 28.07 -8.95 7.34
N LYS A 6 27.52 -9.30 6.17
CA LYS A 6 26.49 -8.51 5.47
C LYS A 6 25.35 -9.44 5.08
N SER A 7 24.58 -9.91 6.06
CA SER A 7 23.33 -10.63 5.74
C SER A 7 22.15 -10.29 6.66
N SER A 8 22.40 -9.75 7.87
CA SER A 8 21.31 -9.45 8.80
C SER A 8 20.87 -7.98 8.84
N VAL A 9 21.71 -7.03 8.43
CA VAL A 9 21.36 -5.59 8.49
C VAL A 9 20.61 -5.11 7.25
N GLY A 10 20.86 -5.74 6.08
CA GLY A 10 20.21 -5.36 4.82
C GLY A 10 18.79 -5.89 4.70
N THR A 11 18.49 -7.05 5.29
CA THR A 11 17.16 -7.67 5.26
C THR A 11 16.17 -6.98 6.18
N VAL A 12 16.61 -6.53 7.36
CA VAL A 12 15.75 -5.79 8.31
C VAL A 12 15.32 -4.44 7.75
N TYR A 13 16.23 -3.67 7.13
CA TYR A 13 15.87 -2.42 6.46
C TYR A 13 14.86 -2.66 5.33
N PHE A 14 15.07 -3.70 4.51
CA PHE A 14 14.16 -4.04 3.43
C PHE A 14 12.76 -4.45 3.92
N SER A 15 12.68 -5.17 5.04
CA SER A 15 11.40 -5.55 5.65
C SER A 15 10.69 -4.36 6.31
N ASP A 16 11.43 -3.43 6.90
CA ASP A 16 10.89 -2.19 7.50
C ASP A 16 10.30 -1.28 6.42
N ASP A 17 11.06 -1.00 5.36
CA ASP A 17 10.60 -0.20 4.21
C ASP A 17 9.37 -0.81 3.50
N MET A 18 9.31 -2.14 3.38
CA MET A 18 8.13 -2.83 2.81
C MET A 18 6.89 -2.68 3.70
N ASN A 19 7.07 -2.78 5.02
CA ASN A 19 5.97 -2.67 5.96
C ASN A 19 5.45 -1.22 6.04
N ASP A 20 6.35 -0.24 5.98
CA ASP A 20 6.00 1.18 5.90
C ASP A 20 5.23 1.49 4.60
N ALA A 21 5.72 0.99 3.46
CA ALA A 21 5.04 1.15 2.17
C ALA A 21 3.64 0.50 2.19
N LYS A 22 3.50 -0.70 2.76
CA LYS A 22 2.21 -1.37 2.93
C LYS A 22 1.27 -0.51 3.79
N HIS A 23 1.76 -0.05 4.94
CA HIS A 23 0.97 0.75 5.88
C HIS A 23 0.45 2.05 5.24
N LEU A 24 1.29 2.74 4.47
CA LEU A 24 0.90 3.95 3.75
C LEU A 24 -0.19 3.68 2.71
N VAL A 25 -0.10 2.57 1.97
CA VAL A 25 -1.14 2.19 1.00
C VAL A 25 -2.45 1.86 1.72
N GLU A 26 -2.40 1.11 2.82
CA GLU A 26 -3.59 0.81 3.65
C GLU A 26 -4.23 2.08 4.20
N GLU A 27 -3.43 3.05 4.67
CA GLU A 27 -3.90 4.34 5.16
C GLU A 27 -4.63 5.14 4.07
N VAL A 28 -4.09 5.18 2.86
CA VAL A 28 -4.73 5.84 1.71
C VAL A 28 -6.06 5.18 1.35
N LEU A 29 -6.11 3.84 1.34
CA LEU A 29 -7.34 3.10 1.07
C LEU A 29 -8.41 3.34 2.15
N ALA A 30 -8.00 3.43 3.43
CA ALA A 30 -8.90 3.74 4.53
C ALA A 30 -9.47 5.16 4.42
N ARG A 31 -8.62 6.17 4.16
CA ARG A 31 -9.06 7.55 3.95
C ARG A 31 -9.99 7.69 2.75
N PHE A 32 -9.71 6.99 1.66
CA PHE A 32 -10.60 6.96 0.50
C PHE A 32 -11.97 6.38 0.85
N SER A 33 -11.99 5.28 1.60
CA SER A 33 -13.24 4.63 2.03
C SER A 33 -14.07 5.55 2.93
N ALA A 34 -13.44 6.22 3.90
CA ALA A 34 -14.09 7.22 4.75
C ALA A 34 -14.63 8.40 3.92
N LEU A 35 -13.84 8.94 2.99
CA LEU A 35 -14.27 10.02 2.11
C LEU A 35 -15.51 9.64 1.27
N ILE A 36 -15.55 8.41 0.77
CA ILE A 36 -16.72 7.90 0.04
C ILE A 36 -17.92 7.78 0.98
N GLU A 37 -17.75 7.28 2.21
CA GLU A 37 -18.84 7.14 3.18
C GLU A 37 -19.45 8.51 3.55
N GLU A 38 -18.62 9.53 3.73
CA GLU A 38 -19.04 10.91 4.07
C GLU A 38 -19.59 11.70 2.87
N SER A 39 -19.44 11.19 1.64
CA SER A 39 -19.84 11.88 0.42
C SER A 39 -21.28 11.58 0.00
N ASP A 40 -21.96 12.58 -0.56
CA ASP A 40 -23.24 12.39 -1.26
C ASP A 40 -23.04 11.67 -2.61
N ASP A 41 -24.09 11.08 -3.18
CA ASP A 41 -24.05 10.31 -4.43
C ASP A 41 -23.39 11.07 -5.60
N ALA A 42 -23.65 12.37 -5.72
CA ALA A 42 -23.01 13.20 -6.76
C ALA A 42 -21.49 13.30 -6.56
N GLN A 43 -21.03 13.40 -5.31
CA GLN A 43 -19.61 13.46 -4.97
C GLN A 43 -18.94 12.09 -5.11
N LYS A 44 -19.60 11.02 -4.66
CA LYS A 44 -19.13 9.64 -4.83
C LYS A 44 -18.86 9.32 -6.29
N SER A 45 -19.79 9.64 -7.18
CA SER A 45 -19.64 9.43 -8.63
C SER A 45 -18.43 10.18 -9.19
N LYS A 46 -18.27 11.46 -8.80
CA LYS A 46 -17.12 12.28 -9.23
C LYS A 46 -15.79 11.74 -8.70
N ILE A 47 -15.74 11.35 -7.44
CA ILE A 47 -14.54 10.78 -6.80
C ILE A 47 -14.16 9.46 -7.48
N GLN A 48 -15.12 8.54 -7.64
CA GLN A 48 -14.88 7.27 -8.32
C GLN A 48 -14.44 7.45 -9.77
N SER A 49 -15.05 8.38 -10.51
CA SER A 49 -14.64 8.68 -11.89
C SER A 49 -13.24 9.29 -11.99
N THR A 50 -12.77 9.99 -10.95
CA THR A 50 -11.49 10.71 -11.00
C THR A 50 -10.33 9.83 -10.52
N ILE A 51 -10.54 9.08 -9.44
CA ILE A 51 -9.47 8.34 -8.75
C ILE A 51 -9.81 6.87 -8.49
N GLY A 52 -10.98 6.38 -8.88
CA GLY A 52 -11.41 5.00 -8.64
C GLY A 52 -10.46 3.96 -9.24
N LEU A 53 -10.01 4.17 -10.48
CA LEU A 53 -9.02 3.29 -11.12
C LEU A 53 -7.71 3.22 -10.32
N LYS A 54 -7.23 4.38 -9.85
CA LYS A 54 -6.00 4.48 -9.05
C LYS A 54 -6.10 3.70 -7.74
N ILE A 55 -7.29 3.71 -7.12
CA ILE A 55 -7.58 2.95 -5.91
C ILE A 55 -7.59 1.45 -6.18
N GLU A 56 -8.12 1.02 -7.33
CA GLU A 56 -8.05 -0.40 -7.73
C GLU A 56 -6.61 -0.86 -8.00
N GLU A 57 -5.80 -0.03 -8.66
CA GLU A 57 -4.36 -0.29 -8.85
C GLU A 57 -3.63 -0.45 -7.50
N LEU A 58 -3.90 0.43 -6.54
CA LEU A 58 -3.31 0.36 -5.20
C LEU A 58 -3.71 -0.92 -4.45
N LYS A 59 -4.97 -1.34 -4.55
CA LYS A 59 -5.43 -2.62 -3.97
C LYS A 59 -4.72 -3.81 -4.60
N ALA A 60 -4.48 -3.78 -5.91
CA ALA A 60 -3.75 -4.83 -6.61
C ALA A 60 -2.28 -4.89 -6.14
N HIS A 61 -1.61 -3.74 -6.03
CA HIS A 61 -0.24 -3.67 -5.50
C HIS A 61 -0.14 -4.18 -4.06
N LEU A 62 -1.11 -3.82 -3.20
CA LEU A 62 -1.17 -4.33 -1.83
C LEU A 62 -1.33 -5.86 -1.79
N SER A 63 -2.19 -6.41 -2.65
CA SER A 63 -2.40 -7.86 -2.76
C SER A 63 -1.14 -8.59 -3.18
N ILE A 64 -0.38 -8.04 -4.14
CA ILE A 64 0.91 -8.58 -4.57
C ILE A 64 1.92 -8.55 -3.41
N LEU A 65 2.01 -7.43 -2.69
CA LEU A 65 2.89 -7.31 -1.53
C LEU A 65 2.56 -8.34 -0.43
N ASP A 66 1.27 -8.57 -0.15
CA ASP A 66 0.85 -9.58 0.84
C ASP A 66 1.15 -11.01 0.40
N ALA A 67 1.03 -11.29 -0.90
CA ALA A 67 1.41 -12.58 -1.47
C ALA A 67 2.91 -12.82 -1.37
N THR A 68 3.73 -11.83 -1.72
CA THR A 68 5.20 -11.93 -1.65
C THR A 68 5.73 -12.00 -0.21
N ALA A 69 5.03 -11.41 0.77
CA ALA A 69 5.42 -11.48 2.18
C ALA A 69 5.09 -12.84 2.86
N LYS A 70 4.29 -13.69 2.21
CA LYS A 70 3.92 -15.04 2.72
C LYS A 70 4.82 -16.16 2.22
N GLU A 71 5.72 -15.89 1.27
CA GLU A 71 6.67 -16.86 0.71
C GLU A 71 8.02 -16.88 1.45
#